data_AF-A0A1J4X933-F1
#
_entry.id   AF-A0A1J4X933-F1
#
_cell.length_a   1.000
_cell.length_b   1.000
_cell.length_c   1.000
_cell.angle_alpha   90.00
_cell.angle_beta   90.00
_cell.angle_gamma   90.00
#
_symmetry.space_group_name_H-M   'P 1'
#
loop_
_entity.id
_entity.type
_entity.pdbx_description
1 polymer ?
#
loop_
_entity_poly.entity_id
_entity_poly.type
_entity_poly.pdbx_seq_one_letter_code
_entity_poly.pdbx_strand_id
1 'polypeptide(L)' 'MTFVRTKLKIERMGQGQVLEVRLKGKEPLENVPRSLTDEGHTVLINEEVAEGEGVHRLLVRVKG' A
#
# COMPACT_ATOMS: atom_id res chain seq x y z
N MET A 1 8.34 0.31 -5.06
CA MET A 1 8.43 -0.36 -3.75
C MET A 1 7.85 -1.76 -3.90
N THR A 2 8.45 -2.80 -3.30
CA THR A 2 7.91 -4.18 -3.32
C THR A 2 7.08 -4.44 -2.07
N PHE A 3 6.19 -5.45 -2.10
CA PHE A 3 5.33 -5.83 -0.97
C PHE A 3 6.10 -6.02 0.34
N VAL A 4 7.26 -6.71 0.30
CA VAL A 4 8.09 -6.99 1.48
C VAL A 4 8.46 -5.71 2.25
N ARG A 5 8.82 -4.63 1.54
CA ARG A 5 9.17 -3.36 2.18
C ARG A 5 7.97 -2.67 2.81
N THR A 6 6.80 -2.76 2.17
CA THR A 6 5.55 -2.24 2.74
C THR A 6 5.20 -2.97 4.03
N LYS A 7 5.30 -4.31 4.02
CA LYS A 7 5.02 -5.16 5.18
C LYS A 7 5.91 -4.85 6.38
N LEU A 8 7.23 -4.82 6.20
CA LEU A 8 8.19 -4.51 7.27
C LEU A 8 7.96 -3.12 7.91
N LYS A 9 7.38 -2.18 7.15
CA LYS A 9 7.03 -0.86 7.68
C LYS A 9 5.76 -0.90 8.51
N ILE A 10 4.73 -1.62 8.04
CA ILE A 10 3.47 -1.82 8.77
C ILE A 10 3.71 -2.58 10.09
N GLU A 11 4.57 -3.58 10.11
CA GLU A 11 4.91 -4.36 11.32
C GLU A 11 5.52 -3.51 12.45
N ARG A 12 6.05 -2.32 12.11
CA ARG A 12 6.63 -1.38 13.07
C ARG A 12 5.68 -0.24 13.45
N MET A 13 4.49 -0.22 12.86
CA MET A 13 3.49 0.83 13.07
C MET A 13 2.45 0.40 14.12
N GLY A 14 1.91 1.38 14.82
CA GLY A 14 0.80 1.19 15.73
C GLY A 14 -0.50 0.94 14.98
N GLN A 15 -1.43 0.28 15.68
CA GLN A 15 -2.80 0.05 15.20
C GLN A 15 -3.48 1.38 14.81
N GLY A 16 -4.23 1.37 13.71
CA GLY A 16 -4.93 2.54 13.19
C GLY A 16 -4.06 3.60 12.52
N GLN A 17 -2.72 3.48 12.55
CA GLN A 17 -1.85 4.39 11.81
C GLN A 17 -1.99 4.19 10.30
N VAL A 18 -1.75 5.26 9.54
CA VAL A 18 -1.83 5.26 8.08
C VAL A 18 -0.44 5.33 7.46
N LEU A 19 -0.16 4.42 6.52
CA LEU A 19 1.05 4.40 5.72
C LEU A 19 0.73 4.86 4.30
N GLU A 20 1.51 5.82 3.79
CA GLU A 20 1.55 6.16 2.38
C GLU A 20 2.65 5.37 1.66
N VAL A 21 2.30 4.79 0.52
CA VAL A 21 3.17 3.96 -0.33
C VAL A 21 3.06 4.43 -1.78
N ARG A 22 4.20 4.66 -2.43
CA ARG A 22 4.26 4.85 -3.89
C ARG A 22 4.55 3.53 -4.59
N LEU A 23 3.66 3.14 -5.48
CA LEU A 23 3.73 1.94 -6.30
C LEU A 23 3.98 2.36 -7.75
N LYS A 24 4.77 1.55 -8.47
CA LYS A 24 5.01 1.75 -9.90
C LYS A 24 5.02 0.39 -10.58
N GLY A 25 4.37 0.32 -11.74
CA GLY A 25 4.27 -0.90 -12.53
C GLY A 25 3.14 -1.83 -12.08
N LYS A 26 2.68 -2.69 -13.00
CA LYS A 26 1.46 -3.48 -12.85
C LYS A 26 1.49 -4.45 -11.66
N GLU A 27 2.60 -5.18 -11.50
CA GLU A 27 2.69 -6.22 -10.47
C GLU A 27 2.57 -5.67 -9.03
N PRO A 28 3.30 -4.62 -8.59
CA PRO A 28 3.07 -4.04 -7.28
C PRO A 28 1.67 -3.46 -7.08
N LEU A 29 1.05 -2.92 -8.13
CA LEU A 29 -0.31 -2.34 -8.08
C LEU A 29 -1.38 -3.40 -7.84
N GLU A 30 -1.19 -4.61 -8.34
CA GLU A 30 -2.10 -5.73 -8.11
C GLU A 30 -1.81 -6.42 -6.78
N ASN A 31 -0.54 -6.74 -6.52
CA ASN A 31 -0.16 -7.59 -5.39
C ASN A 31 -0.19 -6.85 -4.05
N VAL A 32 0.28 -5.60 -3.98
CA VAL A 32 0.40 -4.90 -2.68
C VAL A 32 -0.96 -4.63 -2.04
N PRO A 33 -1.96 -4.03 -2.72
CA PRO A 33 -3.27 -3.78 -2.11
C PRO A 33 -3.99 -5.08 -1.73
N ARG A 34 -3.88 -6.12 -2.57
CA ARG A 34 -4.44 -7.44 -2.30
C ARG A 34 -3.85 -8.05 -1.05
N SER A 35 -2.53 -8.20 -0.97
CA SER A 35 -1.88 -8.81 0.19
C SER A 35 -2.12 -8.04 1.49
N LEU A 36 -2.19 -6.70 1.44
CA LEU A 36 -2.54 -5.89 2.60
C LEU A 36 -3.98 -6.16 3.08
N THR A 37 -4.91 -6.29 2.14
CA THR A 37 -6.31 -6.62 2.44
C THR A 37 -6.43 -8.04 3.01
N ASP A 38 -5.72 -9.01 2.42
CA ASP A 38 -5.67 -10.40 2.89
C ASP A 38 -5.08 -10.49 4.32
N GLU A 39 -4.15 -9.59 4.68
CA GLU A 39 -3.58 -9.50 6.04
C GLU A 39 -4.48 -8.73 7.03
N GLY A 40 -5.63 -8.21 6.58
CA GLY A 40 -6.64 -7.52 7.38
C GLY A 40 -6.46 -6.00 7.48
N HIS A 41 -5.54 -5.41 6.72
CA HIS A 41 -5.37 -3.96 6.65
C HIS A 41 -6.44 -3.31 5.77
N THR A 42 -6.72 -2.02 6.00
CA THR A 42 -7.68 -1.27 5.18
C THR A 42 -6.96 -0.42 4.15
N VAL A 43 -7.15 -0.69 2.85
CA VAL A 43 -6.74 0.24 1.80
C VAL A 43 -7.72 1.41 1.76
N LEU A 44 -7.22 2.63 1.92
CA LEU A 44 -8.00 3.86 1.96
C LEU A 44 -8.00 4.59 0.61
N ILE A 45 -6.84 4.63 -0.07
CA ILE A 45 -6.66 5.29 -1.36
C ILE A 45 -5.79 4.39 -2.21
N ASN A 46 -6.14 4.25 -3.49
CA ASN A 46 -5.28 3.69 -4.53
C ASN A 46 -5.55 4.46 -5.83
N GLU A 47 -4.74 5.49 -6.10
CA GLU A 47 -4.95 6.43 -7.21
C GLU A 47 -3.63 6.70 -7.94
N GLU A 48 -3.69 6.96 -9.23
CA GLU A 48 -2.53 7.42 -9.99
C GLU A 48 -2.23 8.88 -9.61
N VAL A 49 -0.97 9.20 -9.31
CA VAL A 49 -0.59 10.57 -8.88
C VAL A 49 -0.21 11.50 -10.03
N ALA A 50 0.11 10.94 -11.19
CA ALA A 50 0.41 11.67 -12.41
C ALA A 50 0.05 10.77 -13.59
N GLU A 51 -0.97 11.18 -14.35
CA GLU A 51 -1.45 10.42 -15.51
C GLU A 51 -0.30 10.12 -16.48
N GLY A 52 -0.10 8.83 -16.76
CA GLY A 52 0.89 8.37 -17.74
C GLY A 52 2.28 8.09 -17.17
N GLU A 53 2.56 8.42 -15.90
CA GLU A 53 3.81 8.02 -15.25
C GLU A 53 3.74 6.61 -14.64
N GLY A 54 2.52 6.06 -14.50
CA GLY A 54 2.28 4.73 -13.94
C GLY A 54 2.67 4.63 -12.47
N VAL A 55 2.68 5.76 -11.76
CA VAL A 55 2.95 5.85 -10.33
C VAL A 55 1.63 6.03 -9.60
N HIS A 56 1.32 5.12 -8.68
CA HIS A 56 0.16 5.24 -7.82
C HIS A 56 0.55 5.54 -6.38
N ARG A 57 -0.32 6.29 -5.73
CA ARG A 57 -0.33 6.49 -4.29
C ARG A 57 -1.33 5.54 -3.66
N LEU A 58 -0.82 4.74 -2.75
CA LEU A 58 -1.59 3.84 -1.91
C LEU A 58 -1.56 4.37 -0.47
N LEU A 59 -2.72 4.61 0.12
CA LEU A 59 -2.87 4.80 1.56
C LEU A 59 -3.43 3.53 2.18
N VAL A 60 -2.79 3.04 3.23
CA VAL A 60 -3.24 1.87 3.98
C VAL A 60 -3.28 2.18 5.46
N ARG A 61 -4.37 1.80 6.13
CA ARG A 61 -4.52 1.85 7.57
C ARG A 61 -4.17 0.49 8.17
N VAL A 62 -3.25 0.50 9.14
CA VAL A 62 -2.88 -0.68 9.92
C VAL A 62 -4.09 -1.15 10.72
N LYS A 63 -4.29 -2.46 10.76
CA LYS A 63 -5.44 -3.07 11.43
C LYS A 63 -5.39 -2.79 12.93
N GLY A 64 -6.56 -2.70 13.54
CA GLY A 64 -6.73 -2.79 14.99
C GLY A 64 -6.53 -4.21 15.49
#